data_AF-A0A2N9MZB1-F1
#
_entry.id   AF-A0A2N9MZB1-F1
#
_cell.length_a   1.000
_cell.length_b   1.000
_cell.length_c   1.000
_cell.angle_alpha   90.00
_cell.angle_beta   90.00
_cell.angle_gamma   90.00
#
_symmetry.space_group_name_H-M   'P 1'
#
loop_
_entity.id
_entity.type
_entity.pdbx_description
1 polymer ?
#
loop_
_entity_poly.entity_id
_entity_poly.type
_entity_poly.pdbx_seq_one_letter_code
_entity_poly.pdbx_strand_id
1 'polypeptide(L)' 'MKRVGGLWETVVSFENLHEAARRASLGKRRRPDVAAFLMNLETELVCLRRELQSDAYQPGPVPAGAVSGVPGA' A
#
# COMPACT_ATOMS: atom_id res chain seq x y z
N MET A 1 5.14 -25.17 8.04
CA MET A 1 4.50 -23.94 7.52
C MET A 1 3.20 -24.30 6.84
N LYS A 2 2.07 -23.72 7.25
CA LYS A 2 0.80 -23.88 6.52
C LYS A 2 0.83 -22.96 5.30
N ARG A 3 0.58 -23.50 4.11
CA ARG A 3 0.36 -22.69 2.91
C ARG A 3 -1.07 -22.18 2.96
N VAL A 4 -1.22 -20.87 3.09
CA VAL A 4 -2.52 -20.22 2.89
C VAL A 4 -2.66 -20.00 1.38
N GLY A 5 -3.53 -20.77 0.73
CA GLY A 5 -3.88 -20.54 -0.66
C GLY A 5 -4.62 -19.20 -0.81
N GLY A 6 -4.47 -18.53 -1.95
CA GLY A 6 -5.17 -17.27 -2.20
C GLY A 6 -4.60 -16.04 -1.49
N LEU A 7 -3.42 -16.16 -0.86
CA LEU A 7 -2.84 -15.08 -0.07
C LEU A 7 -2.57 -13.85 -0.94
N TRP A 8 -2.03 -14.04 -2.14
CA TRP A 8 -1.67 -12.93 -3.02
C TRP A 8 -2.92 -12.17 -3.49
N GLU A 9 -3.94 -12.90 -3.93
CA GLU A 9 -5.24 -12.38 -4.34
C GLU A 9 -5.91 -11.60 -3.22
N THR A 10 -5.71 -12.05 -1.98
CA THR A 10 -6.17 -11.34 -0.79
C THR A 10 -5.37 -10.06 -0.58
N VAL A 11 -4.04 -10.10 -0.64
CA VAL A 11 -3.17 -8.92 -0.48
C VAL A 11 -3.50 -7.82 -1.49
N VAL A 12 -3.70 -8.18 -2.76
CA VAL A 12 -4.02 -7.23 -3.84
C VAL A 12 -5.52 -6.96 -4.01
N SER A 13 -6.36 -7.38 -3.05
CA SER A 13 -7.79 -7.09 -3.07
C SER A 13 -8.03 -5.59 -2.84
N PHE A 14 -9.08 -5.04 -3.47
CA PHE A 14 -9.41 -3.62 -3.27
C PHE A 14 -9.67 -3.28 -1.81
N GLU A 15 -10.30 -4.18 -1.06
CA GLU A 15 -10.56 -4.01 0.37
C GLU A 15 -9.26 -3.86 1.17
N ASN A 16 -8.29 -4.75 0.92
CA ASN A 16 -7.01 -4.69 1.63
C ASN A 16 -6.16 -3.49 1.21
N LEU A 17 -6.13 -3.14 -0.08
CA LEU A 17 -5.41 -1.95 -0.53
C LEU A 17 -6.03 -0.66 0.00
N HIS A 18 -7.36 -0.58 0.06
CA HIS A 18 -8.07 0.55 0.66
C HIS A 18 -7.79 0.69 2.16
N GLU A 19 -7.85 -0.42 2.91
CA GLU A 19 -7.54 -0.43 4.34
C GLU A 19 -6.05 -0.09 4.60
N ALA A 20 -5.15 -0.58 3.75
CA ALA A 20 -3.73 -0.23 3.80
C ALA A 20 -3.51 1.27 3.57
N ALA A 21 -4.16 1.87 2.56
CA ALA A 21 -4.11 3.32 2.31
C ALA A 21 -4.66 4.12 3.50
N ARG A 22 -5.78 3.67 4.08
CA ARG A 22 -6.36 4.30 5.29
C ARG A 22 -5.38 4.27 6.46
N ARG A 23 -4.72 3.13 6.71
CA ARG A 23 -3.72 2.98 7.79
C ARG A 23 -2.45 3.79 7.52
N ALA A 24 -1.92 3.72 6.31
CA ALA A 24 -0.69 4.42 5.92
C ALA A 24 -0.83 5.95 5.99
N SER A 25 -2.03 6.47 5.74
CA SER A 25 -2.33 7.90 5.78
C SER A 25 -2.51 8.47 7.20
N LEU A 26 -2.67 7.63 8.23
CA LEU A 26 -2.83 8.09 9.61
C LEU A 26 -1.63 8.95 10.04
N GLY A 27 -1.91 10.15 10.55
CA GLY A 27 -0.89 11.12 10.95
C GLY A 27 -0.17 11.84 9.78
N LYS A 28 -0.40 11.42 8.52
CA LYS A 28 0.32 11.93 7.33
C LYS A 28 -0.59 12.62 6.32
N ARG A 29 -1.91 12.67 6.54
CA ARG A 29 -2.91 13.22 5.61
C ARG A 29 -2.66 14.66 5.14
N ARG A 30 -1.88 15.45 5.89
CA ARG A 30 -1.53 16.83 5.54
C ARG A 30 -0.29 16.94 4.65
N ARG A 31 0.47 15.87 4.45
CA ARG A 31 1.60 15.90 3.52
C ARG A 31 1.05 15.96 2.08
N PRO A 32 1.58 16.84 1.21
CA PRO A 32 1.01 17.05 -0.12
C PRO A 32 0.94 15.79 -0.99
N ASP A 33 1.98 14.94 -0.90
CA ASP A 33 2.06 13.63 -1.56
C ASP A 33 0.91 12.71 -1.14
N VAL A 34 0.69 12.57 0.17
CA VAL A 34 -0.39 11.75 0.74
C VAL A 34 -1.76 12.33 0.42
N ALA A 35 -1.93 13.65 0.49
CA ALA A 35 -3.19 14.31 0.18
C ALA A 35 -3.60 14.13 -1.30
N ALA A 36 -2.64 14.27 -2.22
CA ALA A 36 -2.89 14.04 -3.65
C ALA A 36 -3.29 12.59 -3.94
N PHE A 37 -2.59 11.61 -3.34
CA PHE A 37 -2.96 10.21 -3.43
C PHE A 37 -4.39 9.95 -2.93
N LEU A 38 -4.76 10.51 -1.77
CA LEU A 38 -6.09 10.35 -1.20
C LEU A 38 -7.19 11.04 -2.01
N MET A 39 -6.90 12.17 -2.68
CA MET A 39 -7.87 12.81 -3.58
C MET A 39 -8.19 11.95 -4.81
N ASN A 40 -7.23 11.16 -5.28
CA ASN A 40 -7.36 10.28 -6.44
C ASN A 40 -7.47 8.79 -6.06
N LEU A 41 -7.93 8.50 -4.82
CA LEU A 41 -7.79 7.18 -4.18
C LEU A 41 -8.26 6.03 -5.06
N GLU A 42 -9.42 6.14 -5.70
CA GLU A 42 -9.94 5.06 -6.55
C GLU A 42 -9.00 4.73 -7.72
N THR A 43 -8.55 5.76 -8.45
CA THR A 43 -7.62 5.60 -9.58
C THR A 43 -6.28 5.05 -9.12
N GLU A 44 -5.73 5.59 -8.03
CA GLU A 44 -4.48 5.13 -7.44
C GLU A 44 -4.55 3.65 -7.04
N LEU A 45 -5.66 3.20 -6.44
CA LEU A 45 -5.86 1.80 -6.07
C LEU A 45 -6.01 0.88 -7.29
N VAL A 46 -6.68 1.33 -8.35
CA VAL A 46 -6.77 0.57 -9.61
C VAL A 46 -5.40 0.40 -10.26
N CYS A 47 -4.62 1.49 -10.36
CA CYS A 47 -3.26 1.46 -10.92
C CYS A 47 -2.33 0.57 -10.09
N LEU A 48 -2.30 0.78 -8.77
CA LEU A 48 -1.48 0.00 -7.85
C LEU A 48 -1.82 -1.50 -7.93
N ARG A 49 -3.10 -1.86 -7.93
CA ARG A 49 -3.53 -3.25 -8.07
C ARG A 49 -3.06 -3.85 -9.40
N ARG A 50 -3.18 -3.10 -10.49
CA ARG A 50 -2.73 -3.55 -11.82
C ARG A 50 -1.22 -3.80 -11.83
N GLU A 51 -0.43 -2.87 -11.31
CA GLU A 51 1.03 -2.98 -11.24
C GLU A 51 1.49 -4.15 -10.37
N LEU A 52 0.83 -4.37 -9.23
CA LEU A 52 1.08 -5.53 -8.37
C LEU A 52 0.73 -6.83 -9.09
N GLN A 53 -0.43 -6.90 -9.75
CA GLN A 53 -0.85 -8.09 -10.49
C GLN A 53 0.01 -8.41 -11.70
N SER A 54 0.65 -7.42 -12.31
CA SER A 54 1.53 -7.58 -13.47
C SER A 54 3.01 -7.66 -13.10
N ASP A 55 3.36 -7.77 -11.81
CA ASP A 55 4.73 -7.74 -11.30
C ASP A 55 5.54 -6.51 -11.79
N ALA A 56 4.86 -5.41 -12.12
CA ALA A 56 5.45 -4.19 -12.66
C ALA A 56 5.64 -3.10 -11.60
N TYR A 57 5.11 -3.33 -10.38
CA TYR A 57 5.24 -2.39 -9.28
C TYR A 57 6.70 -2.22 -8.87
N GLN A 58 7.17 -0.97 -8.87
CA GLN A 58 8.51 -0.59 -8.42
C GLN A 58 8.41 0.36 -7.24
N PRO A 59 8.82 -0.07 -6.02
CA PRO A 59 8.84 0.81 -4.86
C PRO A 59 9.74 2.02 -5.08
N GLY A 60 9.25 3.21 -4.69
CA GLY A 60 10.06 4.41 -4.66
C GLY A 60 11.20 4.33 -3.63
N PRO A 61 12.24 5.16 -3.78
CA PRO A 61 13.36 5.18 -2.85
C PRO A 61 12.89 5.45 -1.42
N VAL A 62 13.31 4.61 -0.48
CA VAL A 62 13.03 4.80 0.94
C VAL A 62 13.90 5.96 1.43
N PRO A 63 13.33 7.05 1.96
CA PRO A 63 14.14 8.12 2.55
C PRO A 63 14.91 7.57 3.75
N ALA A 64 16.18 7.98 3.89
CA ALA A 64 17.19 7.40 4.79
C ALA A 64 16.86 7.35 6.31
N GLY A 65 15.67 7.78 6.73
CA GLY A 65 15.17 7.72 8.11
C GLY A 65 13.86 6.96 8.31
N ALA A 66 13.32 6.27 7.30
CA ALA A 66 11.98 5.67 7.36
C ALA A 66 11.91 4.24 7.93
N VAL A 67 13.03 3.64 8.34
CA VAL A 67 13.04 2.31 8.99
C VAL A 67 12.91 2.43 10.51
N SER A 68 11.73 2.80 11.00
CA SER A 68 11.39 2.63 12.42
C SER A 68 9.94 2.18 12.55
N GLY A 69 9.75 0.89 12.79
CA GLY A 69 8.47 0.35 13.28
C GLY A 69 7.87 -0.76 12.45
N VAL A 70 8.44 -1.96 12.53
CA VAL A 70 7.63 -3.19 12.64
C VAL A 70 8.16 -3.93 13.86
N PRO A 71 7.52 -3.84 15.04
CA PRO A 71 7.82 -4.77 16.11
C PRO A 71 7.26 -6.13 15.69
N GLY A 72 8.16 -7.06 15.36
CA GLY A 72 7.83 -8.47 15.34
C GLY A 72 7.80 -8.99 16.77
N ALA A 73 6.62 -9.43 17.21
CA ALA A 73 6.41 -10.45 18.24
C ALA A 73 4.97 -10.96 18.12
#